data_AF-A0AAW2BFL4-F1
#
_entry.id   AF-A0AAW2BFL4-F1
#
_cell.length_a   1.000
_cell.length_b   1.000
_cell.length_c   1.000
_cell.angle_alpha   90.00
_cell.angle_beta   90.00
_cell.angle_gamma   90.00
#
_symmetry.space_group_name_H-M   'P 1'
#
loop_
_entity.id
_entity.type
_entity.pdbx_description
1 polymer ?
#
loop_
_entity_poly.entity_id
_entity_poly.type
_entity_poly.pdbx_seq_one_letter_code
_entity_poly.pdbx_strand_id
1 'polypeptide(L)'
;MSLGRIVSFRALVLFLLVSHYDCLMESHLSLHFQGPPLSQVSLSLSHVYIYEKVLPGIEIFVCTANPLIEPPAMVINTVLSVMAYDYPPEKLSVYLSDDGGAELTFYAMVEAARFSKFWLTFCKKFKVEPRSPEAYFRTAVHPLGEPFKAKEWSTMKKLYEDMKKRFETTTKQGQISEEIRQEHKGFSEWTFVASQYDHQTILQRTSYNVPVSWNDYLQIQIFFNFLA
;
A
#
# COMPACT_ATOMS: atom_id res chain seq x y z
N MET A 1 16.29 -20.05 39.33
CA MET A 1 16.70 -19.18 38.21
C MET A 1 16.16 -19.79 36.92
N SER A 2 14.97 -19.37 36.46
CA SER A 2 14.46 -19.79 35.15
C SER A 2 14.82 -18.72 34.13
N LEU A 3 15.54 -19.12 33.08
CA LEU A 3 15.85 -18.32 31.90
C LEU A 3 14.58 -17.62 31.39
N GLY A 4 14.62 -16.29 31.33
CA GLY A 4 13.64 -15.50 30.60
C GLY A 4 13.69 -15.89 29.12
N ARG A 5 12.52 -16.26 28.57
CA ARG A 5 12.36 -16.47 27.14
C ARG A 5 12.64 -15.14 26.43
N ILE A 6 13.71 -15.10 25.65
CA ILE A 6 13.93 -14.07 24.65
C ILE A 6 12.77 -14.19 23.65
N VAL A 7 11.88 -13.20 23.64
CA VAL A 7 10.87 -13.05 22.58
C VAL A 7 11.65 -12.71 21.32
N SER A 8 11.85 -13.70 20.44
CA SER A 8 12.47 -13.53 19.14
C SER A 8 11.53 -12.67 18.28
N PHE A 9 11.89 -11.39 18.08
CA PHE A 9 11.26 -10.54 17.07
C PHE A 9 11.60 -11.13 15.68
N ARG A 10 10.71 -11.98 15.15
CA ARG A 10 10.80 -12.58 13.80
C ARG A 10 10.00 -11.77 12.77
N ALA A 11 10.11 -10.45 12.81
CA ALA A 11 9.52 -9.58 11.80
C ALA A 11 10.63 -9.13 10.84
N LEU A 12 10.40 -9.24 9.54
CA LEU A 12 11.27 -8.62 8.54
C LEU A 12 10.74 -7.21 8.27
N VAL A 13 11.59 -6.21 8.49
CA VAL A 13 11.27 -4.80 8.20
C VAL A 13 11.90 -4.41 6.87
N LEU A 14 11.09 -3.92 5.93
CA LEU A 14 11.53 -3.43 4.63
C LEU A 14 11.22 -1.93 4.51
N PHE A 15 12.22 -1.14 4.14
CA PHE A 15 12.07 0.29 3.84
C PHE A 15 12.09 0.50 2.34
N LEU A 16 11.02 1.06 1.79
CA LEU A 16 10.91 1.51 0.41
C LEU A 16 10.92 3.04 0.41
N LEU A 17 12.07 3.62 0.11
CA LEU A 17 12.15 5.05 -0.16
C LEU A 17 11.47 5.30 -1.49
N VAL A 18 10.52 6.23 -1.54
CA VAL A 18 9.92 6.66 -2.80
C VAL A 18 10.86 7.68 -3.43
N SER A 19 11.68 7.27 -4.38
CA SER A 19 12.50 8.16 -5.20
C SER A 19 11.98 8.18 -6.64
N HIS A 20 12.47 9.11 -7.47
CA HIS A 20 12.08 9.30 -8.88
C HIS A 20 12.18 8.03 -9.76
N TYR A 21 12.74 6.92 -9.27
CA TYR A 21 12.92 5.65 -9.97
C TYR A 21 12.07 4.48 -9.45
N ASP A 22 11.33 4.62 -8.34
CA ASP A 22 10.76 3.47 -7.61
C ASP A 22 9.47 2.88 -8.17
N CYS A 23 8.90 3.46 -9.23
CA CYS A 23 7.78 2.84 -9.97
C CYS A 23 8.20 1.52 -10.69
N LEU A 24 9.50 1.16 -10.69
CA LEU A 24 10.06 -0.03 -11.34
C LEU A 24 10.48 -1.14 -10.37
N MET A 25 10.31 -0.98 -9.05
CA MET A 25 10.69 -2.01 -8.06
C MET A 25 9.70 -3.18 -8.01
N GLU A 26 9.52 -3.87 -9.13
CA GLU A 26 8.81 -5.16 -9.19
C GLU A 26 9.70 -6.34 -9.61
N SER A 27 11.03 -6.17 -9.72
CA SER A 27 11.90 -7.26 -10.20
C SER A 27 12.91 -7.85 -9.21
N HIS A 28 13.15 -7.29 -8.02
CA HIS A 28 14.28 -7.77 -7.20
C HIS A 28 14.10 -7.83 -5.67
N LEU A 29 12.89 -7.96 -5.15
CA LEU A 29 12.71 -8.52 -3.80
C LEU A 29 12.65 -10.05 -3.87
N SER A 30 13.73 -10.67 -4.37
CA SER A 30 14.00 -12.06 -4.04
C SER A 30 14.40 -12.08 -2.56
N LEU A 31 13.44 -12.39 -1.69
CA LEU A 31 13.75 -12.82 -0.34
C LEU A 31 14.70 -14.01 -0.47
N HIS A 32 16.01 -13.76 -0.33
CA HIS A 32 16.99 -14.82 -0.13
C HIS A 32 16.74 -15.41 1.26
N PHE A 33 15.70 -16.23 1.36
CA PHE A 33 15.67 -17.29 2.34
C PHE A 33 16.84 -18.20 1.98
N GLN A 34 17.83 -18.31 2.86
CA GLN A 34 18.83 -19.38 2.82
C GLN A 34 18.14 -20.71 3.16
N GLY A 35 17.22 -21.13 2.29
CA GLY A 35 16.69 -22.48 2.21
C GLY A 35 17.43 -23.25 1.11
N PRO A 36 17.41 -24.59 1.14
CA PRO A 36 18.14 -25.42 0.18
C PRO A 36 17.66 -25.15 -1.27
N PRO A 37 18.55 -25.31 -2.27
CA PRO A 37 18.25 -24.98 -3.67
C PRO A 37 17.12 -25.87 -4.22
N LEU A 38 16.15 -25.24 -4.88
CA LEU A 38 14.99 -25.90 -5.48
C LEU A 38 15.38 -26.62 -6.78
N SER A 39 15.64 -27.92 -6.71
CA SER A 39 15.32 -28.81 -7.84
C SER A 39 13.80 -28.81 -8.03
N GLN A 40 13.29 -28.82 -9.26
CA GLN A 40 11.85 -28.89 -9.57
C GLN A 40 11.20 -30.07 -8.85
N VAL A 41 10.61 -29.81 -7.68
CA VAL A 41 9.79 -30.77 -6.95
C VAL A 41 8.35 -30.29 -7.09
N SER A 42 7.51 -31.17 -7.63
CA SER A 42 6.05 -31.07 -7.53
C SER A 42 5.67 -30.94 -6.05
N LEU A 43 5.38 -29.72 -5.60
CA LEU A 43 5.00 -29.47 -4.21
C LEU A 43 3.53 -29.85 -4.05
N SER A 44 3.27 -30.91 -3.28
CA SER A 44 1.92 -31.28 -2.86
C SER A 44 1.27 -30.14 -2.06
N LEU A 45 -0.06 -30.04 -2.10
CA LEU A 45 -0.85 -29.03 -1.36
C LEU A 45 -0.47 -28.93 0.13
N SER A 46 -0.07 -30.05 0.75
CA SER A 46 0.42 -30.10 2.12
C SER A 46 1.72 -29.32 2.34
N HIS A 47 2.65 -29.31 1.38
CA HIS A 47 3.89 -28.54 1.49
C HIS A 47 3.62 -27.03 1.37
N VAL A 48 2.80 -26.60 0.41
CA VAL A 48 2.38 -25.18 0.29
C VAL A 48 1.74 -24.68 1.58
N TYR A 49 0.87 -25.49 2.19
CA TYR A 49 0.21 -25.16 3.46
C TYR A 49 1.16 -25.11 4.66
N ILE A 50 2.19 -25.96 4.68
CA ILE A 50 3.26 -25.92 5.70
C ILE A 50 4.10 -24.66 5.53
N TYR A 51 4.43 -24.27 4.29
CA TYR A 51 5.18 -23.04 4.02
C TYR A 51 4.40 -21.78 4.42
N GLU A 52 3.10 -21.68 4.08
CA GLU A 52 2.26 -20.54 4.51
C GLU A 52 2.25 -20.36 6.03
N LYS A 53 2.21 -21.45 6.81
CA LYS A 53 2.31 -21.38 8.28
C LYS A 53 3.67 -20.92 8.78
N VAL A 54 4.75 -21.16 8.03
CA VAL A 54 6.14 -20.87 8.41
C VAL A 54 6.62 -19.49 7.93
N LEU A 55 5.86 -18.82 7.05
CA LEU A 55 6.17 -17.47 6.60
C LEU A 55 6.31 -16.49 7.79
N PRO A 56 7.36 -15.65 7.86
CA PRO A 56 7.52 -14.66 8.92
C PRO A 56 6.50 -13.52 8.80
N GLY A 57 6.34 -12.71 9.85
CA GLY A 57 5.68 -11.41 9.68
C GLY A 57 6.56 -10.48 8.86
N ILE A 58 5.95 -9.69 7.97
CA ILE A 58 6.63 -8.66 7.17
C ILE A 58 5.96 -7.32 7.47
N GLU A 59 6.79 -6.33 7.79
CA GLU A 59 6.41 -4.94 7.98
C GLU A 59 7.11 -4.11 6.90
N ILE A 60 6.33 -3.39 6.10
CA ILE A 60 6.85 -2.58 4.99
C ILE A 60 6.55 -1.12 5.28
N PHE A 61 7.60 -0.31 5.31
CA PHE A 61 7.52 1.13 5.42
C PHE A 61 7.77 1.73 4.04
N VAL A 62 6.75 2.36 3.47
CA VAL A 62 6.88 3.25 2.32
C VAL A 62 7.22 4.62 2.89
N CYS A 63 8.32 5.22 2.49
CA CYS A 63 8.74 6.52 3.02
C CYS A 63 8.73 7.57 1.92
N THR A 64 8.13 8.72 2.20
CA THR A 64 8.10 9.90 1.33
C THR A 64 8.50 11.14 2.12
N ALA A 65 9.13 12.11 1.48
CA ALA A 65 9.66 13.29 2.14
C ALA A 65 9.09 14.60 1.57
N ASN A 66 8.71 14.63 0.30
CA ASN A 66 8.24 15.87 -0.32
C ASN A 66 7.22 15.61 -1.44
N PRO A 67 5.96 16.05 -1.29
CA PRO A 67 4.90 15.81 -2.27
C PRO A 67 5.14 16.50 -3.64
N LEU A 68 6.05 17.47 -3.73
CA LEU A 68 6.42 18.11 -5.00
C LEU A 68 7.41 17.26 -5.81
N ILE A 69 8.37 16.63 -5.12
CA ILE A 69 9.39 15.75 -5.75
C ILE A 69 8.83 14.33 -5.92
N GLU A 70 7.99 13.92 -4.97
CA GLU A 70 7.37 12.60 -4.89
C GLU A 70 5.85 12.78 -4.93
N PRO A 71 5.25 12.92 -6.13
CA PRO A 71 3.84 13.22 -6.25
C PRO A 71 2.98 12.18 -5.52
N PRO A 72 1.88 12.58 -4.85
CA PRO A 72 1.02 11.64 -4.13
C PRO A 72 0.55 10.45 -5.00
N ALA A 73 0.34 10.66 -6.30
CA ALA A 73 0.04 9.58 -7.24
C ALA A 73 1.09 8.45 -7.21
N MET A 74 2.38 8.79 -7.21
CA MET A 74 3.46 7.82 -7.18
C MET A 74 3.44 7.03 -5.87
N VAL A 75 3.34 7.75 -4.73
CA VAL A 75 3.27 7.15 -3.39
C VAL A 75 2.11 6.15 -3.28
N ILE A 76 0.91 6.54 -3.74
CA ILE A 76 -0.28 5.68 -3.71
C ILE A 76 -0.12 4.43 -4.57
N ASN A 77 0.45 4.55 -5.77
CA ASN A 77 0.66 3.37 -6.61
C ASN A 77 1.66 2.39 -5.99
N THR A 78 2.70 2.88 -5.30
CA THR A 78 3.64 2.06 -4.53
C THR A 78 2.93 1.36 -3.38
N VAL A 79 2.18 2.09 -2.55
CA VAL A 79 1.41 1.52 -1.43
C VAL A 79 0.45 0.44 -1.91
N LEU A 80 -0.33 0.72 -2.96
CA LEU A 80 -1.28 -0.24 -3.54
C LEU A 80 -0.60 -1.48 -4.13
N SER A 81 0.59 -1.32 -4.74
CA SER A 81 1.37 -2.45 -5.26
C SER A 81 1.82 -3.38 -4.13
N VAL A 82 2.41 -2.81 -3.07
CA VAL A 82 2.87 -3.55 -1.89
C VAL A 82 1.70 -4.27 -1.21
N MET A 83 0.56 -3.59 -1.04
CA MET A 83 -0.63 -4.19 -0.44
C MET A 83 -1.21 -5.35 -1.27
N ALA A 84 -0.97 -5.38 -2.59
CA ALA A 84 -1.42 -6.42 -3.50
C ALA A 84 -0.47 -7.62 -3.60
N TYR A 85 0.59 -7.67 -2.78
CA TYR A 85 1.52 -8.80 -2.75
C TYR A 85 0.79 -10.10 -2.39
N ASP A 86 1.19 -11.21 -3.02
CA ASP A 86 0.64 -12.54 -2.74
C ASP A 86 1.26 -13.08 -1.44
N TYR A 87 0.89 -12.48 -0.31
CA TYR A 87 1.35 -12.81 1.05
C TYR A 87 0.14 -12.99 1.98
N PRO A 88 0.22 -13.85 3.02
CA PRO A 88 -0.85 -13.94 4.01
C PRO A 88 -1.10 -12.56 4.66
N PRO A 89 -2.31 -12.00 4.57
CA PRO A 89 -2.59 -10.63 5.01
C PRO A 89 -2.43 -10.45 6.53
N GLU A 90 -2.65 -11.50 7.31
CA GLU A 90 -2.37 -11.49 8.76
C GLU A 90 -0.87 -11.42 9.10
N LYS A 91 0.00 -11.55 8.09
CA LYS A 91 1.45 -11.47 8.21
C LYS A 91 2.06 -10.30 7.44
N LEU A 92 1.26 -9.47 6.77
CA LEU A 92 1.72 -8.30 6.02
C LEU A 92 1.17 -7.03 6.65
N SER A 93 2.06 -6.16 7.12
CA SER A 93 1.71 -4.82 7.57
C SER A 93 2.39 -3.79 6.68
N VAL A 94 1.64 -2.78 6.25
CA VAL A 94 2.14 -1.71 5.36
C VAL A 94 1.91 -0.36 6.02
N TYR A 95 2.98 0.42 6.11
CA TYR A 95 3.04 1.73 6.75
C TYR A 95 3.49 2.77 5.73
N LEU A 96 3.00 4.00 5.85
CA LEU A 96 3.49 5.14 5.08
C LEU A 96 4.15 6.11 6.05
N SER A 97 5.45 6.34 5.97
CA SER A 97 6.11 7.44 6.66
C SER A 97 6.13 8.64 5.71
N ASP A 98 5.53 9.75 6.10
CA ASP A 98 5.59 11.01 5.34
C ASP A 98 6.34 12.04 6.18
N ASP A 99 7.61 12.26 5.86
CA ASP A 99 8.42 13.26 6.56
C ASP A 99 8.01 14.69 6.17
N GLY A 100 7.28 14.86 5.06
CA GLY A 100 6.86 16.15 4.53
C GLY A 100 5.60 16.73 5.16
N GLY A 101 4.92 16.02 6.06
CA GLY A 101 3.77 16.64 6.73
C GLY A 101 2.58 16.91 5.81
N ALA A 102 2.50 16.31 4.63
CA ALA A 102 1.69 16.88 3.55
C ALA A 102 0.21 16.46 3.61
N GLU A 103 -0.69 17.44 3.79
CA GLU A 103 -2.14 17.20 3.81
C GLU A 103 -2.64 16.53 2.49
N LEU A 104 -2.00 16.86 1.37
CA LEU A 104 -2.30 16.27 0.06
C LEU A 104 -1.93 14.78 -0.01
N THR A 105 -0.81 14.38 0.59
CA THR A 105 -0.42 12.96 0.69
C THR A 105 -1.44 12.20 1.53
N PHE A 106 -1.91 12.81 2.62
CA PHE A 106 -2.96 12.24 3.45
C PHE A 106 -4.27 12.06 2.69
N TYR A 107 -4.72 13.07 1.93
CA TYR A 107 -5.93 12.95 1.12
C TYR A 107 -5.80 11.86 0.05
N ALA A 108 -4.67 11.79 -0.65
CA ALA A 108 -4.41 10.72 -1.61
C ALA A 108 -4.46 9.34 -0.94
N MET A 109 -3.99 9.20 0.30
CA MET A 109 -4.04 7.96 1.06
C MET A 109 -5.46 7.56 1.46
N VAL A 110 -6.32 8.52 1.85
CA VAL A 110 -7.74 8.27 2.11
C VAL A 110 -8.42 7.73 0.85
N GLU A 111 -8.13 8.31 -0.31
CA GLU A 111 -8.66 7.86 -1.60
C GLU A 111 -8.13 6.47 -2.01
N ALA A 112 -6.82 6.24 -1.84
CA ALA A 112 -6.19 4.95 -2.09
C ALA A 112 -6.81 3.84 -1.25
N ALA A 113 -7.05 4.13 0.02
CA ALA A 113 -7.57 3.13 0.94
C ALA A 113 -9.05 2.79 0.62
N ARG A 114 -9.85 3.74 0.13
CA ARG A 114 -11.18 3.47 -0.46
C ARG A 114 -11.07 2.56 -1.68
N PHE A 115 -10.14 2.84 -2.59
CA PHE A 115 -9.93 2.07 -3.83
C PHE A 115 -9.35 0.66 -3.58
N SER A 116 -8.51 0.50 -2.56
CA SER A 116 -7.79 -0.75 -2.26
C SER A 116 -8.72 -1.96 -2.18
N LYS A 117 -9.92 -1.81 -1.63
CA LYS A 117 -10.93 -2.88 -1.53
C LYS A 117 -11.22 -3.54 -2.89
N PHE A 118 -11.30 -2.72 -3.93
CA PHE A 118 -11.56 -3.16 -5.29
C PHE A 118 -10.28 -3.69 -5.94
N TRP A 119 -9.18 -2.94 -5.80
CA TRP A 119 -7.90 -3.29 -6.43
C TRP A 119 -7.35 -4.63 -5.94
N LEU A 120 -7.27 -4.85 -4.63
CA LEU A 120 -6.70 -6.07 -4.06
C LEU A 120 -7.49 -7.32 -4.48
N THR A 121 -8.82 -7.21 -4.49
CA THR A 121 -9.70 -8.28 -4.97
C THR A 121 -9.48 -8.56 -6.44
N PHE A 122 -9.35 -7.51 -7.26
CA PHE A 122 -9.08 -7.61 -8.69
C PHE A 122 -7.72 -8.25 -8.97
N CYS A 123 -6.65 -7.82 -8.28
CA CYS A 123 -5.31 -8.41 -8.40
C CYS A 123 -5.31 -9.90 -8.12
N LYS A 124 -5.96 -10.32 -7.03
CA LYS A 124 -6.05 -11.73 -6.65
C LYS A 124 -6.84 -12.56 -7.65
N LYS A 125 -8.00 -12.05 -8.09
CA LYS A 125 -8.91 -12.73 -9.03
C LYS A 125 -8.29 -12.91 -10.40
N PHE A 126 -7.57 -11.90 -10.91
CA PHE A 126 -7.04 -11.87 -12.26
C PHE A 126 -5.54 -12.14 -12.35
N LYS A 127 -4.87 -12.38 -11.20
CA LYS A 127 -3.42 -12.56 -11.12
C LYS A 127 -2.67 -11.45 -11.87
N VAL A 128 -3.02 -10.22 -11.50
CA VAL A 128 -2.52 -9.00 -12.13
C VAL A 128 -1.02 -8.84 -11.87
N GLU A 129 -0.28 -8.59 -12.94
CA GLU A 129 1.12 -8.18 -12.93
C GLU A 129 1.31 -7.14 -14.05
N PRO A 130 1.99 -6.00 -13.81
CA PRO A 130 2.49 -5.53 -12.51
C PRO A 130 1.38 -5.19 -11.50
N ARG A 131 1.68 -5.19 -10.20
CA ARG A 131 0.71 -4.94 -9.11
C ARG A 131 0.45 -3.45 -8.87
N SER A 132 1.33 -2.58 -9.33
CA SER A 132 1.07 -1.14 -9.40
C SER A 132 -0.05 -0.84 -10.40
N PRO A 133 -1.15 -0.18 -9.99
CA PRO A 133 -2.25 0.14 -10.91
C PRO A 133 -1.83 1.00 -12.10
N GLU A 134 -1.01 2.04 -11.88
CA GLU A 134 -0.46 2.89 -12.95
C GLU A 134 0.33 2.04 -13.95
N ALA A 135 1.25 1.21 -13.44
CA ALA A 135 2.09 0.37 -14.28
C ALA A 135 1.25 -0.62 -15.08
N TYR A 136 0.25 -1.23 -14.43
CA TYR A 136 -0.65 -2.19 -15.06
C TYR A 136 -1.46 -1.54 -16.17
N PHE A 137 -2.20 -0.46 -15.90
CA PHE A 137 -3.08 0.15 -16.90
C PHE A 137 -2.34 0.88 -18.03
N ARG A 138 -1.05 1.18 -17.85
CA ARG A 138 -0.17 1.68 -18.91
C ARG A 138 0.16 0.62 -19.96
N THR A 139 0.29 -0.64 -19.59
CA THR A 139 0.69 -1.74 -20.50
C THR A 139 -0.41 -2.76 -20.78
N ALA A 140 -1.45 -2.82 -19.95
CA ALA A 140 -2.51 -3.81 -20.05
C ALA A 140 -3.36 -3.60 -21.31
N VAL A 141 -3.52 -4.70 -22.06
CA VAL A 141 -4.43 -4.76 -23.19
C VAL A 141 -5.84 -5.10 -22.68
N HIS A 142 -6.85 -4.44 -23.23
CA HIS A 142 -8.24 -4.72 -22.92
C HIS A 142 -8.57 -6.20 -23.22
N PRO A 143 -9.15 -6.97 -22.27
CA PRO A 143 -9.43 -8.39 -22.49
C PRO A 143 -10.39 -8.63 -23.67
N LEU A 144 -9.92 -9.36 -24.68
CA LEU A 144 -10.73 -9.79 -25.82
C LEU A 144 -11.37 -11.16 -25.55
N GLY A 145 -12.60 -11.37 -26.02
CA GLY A 145 -13.24 -12.70 -26.05
C GLY A 145 -14.04 -13.10 -24.81
N GLU A 146 -13.98 -12.34 -23.71
CA GLU A 146 -14.81 -12.59 -22.52
C GLU A 146 -15.52 -11.31 -22.03
N PRO A 147 -16.81 -11.10 -22.37
CA PRO A 147 -17.54 -9.86 -22.07
C PRO A 147 -17.56 -9.49 -20.58
N PHE A 148 -17.62 -10.50 -19.70
CA PHE A 148 -17.62 -10.29 -18.26
C PHE A 148 -16.27 -9.76 -17.75
N LYS A 149 -15.16 -10.38 -18.17
CA LYS A 149 -13.80 -9.92 -17.82
C LYS A 149 -13.52 -8.54 -18.38
N ALA A 150 -13.93 -8.29 -19.62
CA ALA A 150 -13.85 -6.97 -20.26
C ALA A 150 -14.58 -5.89 -19.45
N LYS A 151 -15.79 -6.20 -18.95
CA LYS A 151 -16.59 -5.26 -18.14
C LYS A 151 -15.94 -4.99 -16.78
N GLU A 152 -15.45 -6.02 -16.08
CA GLU A 152 -14.76 -5.84 -14.80
C GLU A 152 -13.46 -5.05 -14.97
N TRP A 153 -12.67 -5.34 -16.01
CA TRP A 153 -11.46 -4.59 -16.33
C TRP A 153 -11.75 -3.10 -16.59
N SER A 154 -12.76 -2.79 -17.43
CA SER A 154 -13.14 -1.41 -17.71
C SER A 154 -13.66 -0.68 -16.47
N THR A 155 -14.40 -1.38 -15.61
CA THR A 155 -14.88 -0.83 -14.34
C THR A 155 -13.70 -0.53 -13.41
N MET A 156 -12.74 -1.44 -13.30
CA MET A 156 -11.54 -1.25 -12.47
C MET A 156 -10.70 -0.08 -12.96
N LYS A 157 -10.45 0.00 -14.27
CA LYS A 157 -9.72 1.12 -14.87
C LYS A 157 -10.40 2.44 -14.57
N LYS A 158 -11.74 2.51 -14.71
CA LYS A 158 -12.49 3.71 -14.40
C LYS A 158 -12.37 4.10 -12.92
N LEU A 159 -12.52 3.14 -12.00
CA LEU A 159 -12.36 3.40 -10.56
C LEU A 159 -10.97 3.95 -10.21
N TYR A 160 -9.94 3.41 -10.85
CA TYR A 160 -8.57 3.88 -10.70
C TYR A 160 -8.39 5.33 -11.18
N GLU A 161 -8.83 5.64 -12.40
CA GLU A 161 -8.74 6.99 -12.97
C GLU A 161 -9.57 8.00 -12.17
N ASP A 162 -10.77 7.61 -11.72
CA ASP A 162 -11.62 8.46 -10.89
C ASP A 162 -10.96 8.77 -9.53
N MET A 163 -10.31 7.78 -8.89
CA MET A 163 -9.52 7.97 -7.67
C MET A 163 -8.36 8.93 -7.91
N LYS A 164 -7.54 8.67 -8.93
CA LYS A 164 -6.37 9.49 -9.28
C LYS A 164 -6.77 10.94 -9.54
N LYS A 165 -7.83 11.14 -10.32
CA LYS A 165 -8.34 12.48 -10.67
C LYS A 165 -8.79 13.28 -9.45
N ARG A 166 -9.38 12.64 -8.42
CA ARG A 166 -9.87 13.32 -7.22
C ARG A 166 -8.76 14.04 -6.48
N PHE A 167 -7.64 13.38 -6.18
CA PHE A 167 -6.54 14.04 -5.47
C PHE A 167 -5.62 14.85 -6.38
N GLU A 168 -5.49 14.52 -7.68
CA GLU A 168 -4.70 15.35 -8.61
C GLU A 168 -5.34 16.73 -8.86
N THR A 169 -6.67 16.79 -8.91
CA THR A 169 -7.39 18.07 -9.08
C THR A 169 -7.14 18.97 -7.89
N THR A 170 -7.22 18.41 -6.68
CA THR A 170 -6.92 19.11 -5.42
C THR A 170 -5.45 19.51 -5.32
N THR A 171 -4.53 18.65 -5.76
CA THR A 171 -3.09 18.95 -5.82
C THR A 171 -2.81 20.15 -6.72
N LYS A 172 -3.48 20.23 -7.89
CA LYS A 172 -3.36 21.39 -8.81
C LYS A 172 -3.95 22.67 -8.24
N GLN A 173 -5.00 22.57 -7.43
CA GLN A 173 -5.61 23.70 -6.74
C GLN A 173 -4.77 24.17 -5.54
N GLY A 174 -3.89 23.32 -5.01
CA GLY A 174 -3.02 23.61 -3.89
C GLY A 174 -3.72 23.69 -2.53
N GLN A 175 -5.03 23.40 -2.48
CA GLN A 175 -5.84 23.47 -1.27
C GLN A 175 -6.90 22.37 -1.26
N ILE A 176 -7.04 21.69 -0.12
CA ILE A 176 -8.13 20.75 0.14
C ILE A 176 -9.37 21.54 0.60
N SER A 177 -10.53 21.26 -0.01
CA SER A 177 -11.77 21.96 0.34
C SER A 177 -12.30 21.50 1.69
N GLU A 178 -13.06 22.36 2.36
CA GLU A 178 -13.61 22.05 3.69
C GLU A 178 -14.59 20.86 3.63
N GLU A 179 -15.29 20.66 2.51
CA GLU A 179 -16.15 19.49 2.32
C GLU A 179 -15.34 18.19 2.40
N ILE A 180 -14.15 18.15 1.78
CA ILE A 180 -13.25 16.98 1.82
C ILE A 180 -12.71 16.79 3.23
N ARG A 181 -12.34 17.87 3.93
CA ARG A 181 -11.85 17.81 5.32
C ARG A 181 -12.89 17.20 6.26
N GLN A 182 -14.17 17.48 6.04
CA GLN A 182 -15.27 16.93 6.83
C GLN A 182 -15.52 15.44 6.59
N GLU A 183 -15.08 14.89 5.46
CA GLU A 183 -15.24 13.45 5.17
C GLU A 183 -14.38 12.56 6.07
N HIS A 184 -13.30 13.08 6.65
CA HIS A 184 -12.38 12.29 7.45
C HIS A 184 -11.82 13.09 8.63
N LYS A 185 -12.14 12.67 9.86
CA LYS A 185 -11.69 13.33 11.10
C LYS A 185 -10.19 13.59 11.19
N GLY A 186 -9.36 12.75 10.55
CA GLY A 186 -7.90 12.92 10.54
C GLY A 186 -7.41 14.22 9.91
N PHE A 187 -8.22 14.93 9.11
CA PHE A 187 -7.86 16.25 8.59
C PHE A 187 -7.77 17.33 9.68
N SER A 188 -8.36 17.12 10.87
CA SER A 188 -8.27 18.07 11.98
C SER A 188 -6.84 18.27 12.49
N GLU A 189 -5.94 17.31 12.23
CA GLU A 189 -4.54 17.39 12.59
C GLU A 189 -3.83 18.56 11.87
N TRP A 190 -4.18 18.82 10.60
CA TRP A 190 -3.65 19.92 9.81
C TRP A 190 -4.21 21.29 10.19
N THR A 191 -5.20 21.36 11.08
CA THR A 191 -5.67 22.64 11.64
C THR A 191 -4.63 23.24 12.59
N PHE A 192 -3.77 22.41 13.20
CA PHE A 192 -2.79 22.85 14.20
C PHE A 192 -1.33 22.78 13.71
N VAL A 193 -1.11 22.37 12.45
CA VAL A 193 0.21 22.32 11.82
C VAL A 193 0.67 23.73 11.49
N ALA A 194 1.80 24.16 12.07
CA ALA A 194 2.36 25.49 11.83
C ALA A 194 3.11 25.54 10.48
N SER A 195 3.89 24.51 10.16
CA SER A 195 4.54 24.35 8.85
C SER A 195 4.96 22.88 8.60
N GLN A 196 5.38 22.56 7.38
CA GLN A 196 6.00 21.26 7.06
C GLN A 196 7.31 20.97 7.83
N TYR A 197 7.92 21.99 8.45
CA TYR A 197 9.14 21.86 9.26
C TYR A 197 8.86 21.93 10.77
N ASP A 198 7.62 22.25 11.14
CA ASP A 198 7.20 22.45 12.53
C ASP A 198 5.76 21.95 12.68
N HIS A 199 5.67 20.64 12.89
CA HIS A 199 4.43 19.94 13.19
C HIS A 199 4.70 18.85 14.23
N GLN A 200 3.69 18.56 15.05
CA GLN A 200 3.71 17.39 15.91
C GLN A 200 3.73 16.09 15.09
N THR A 201 4.15 14.98 15.70
CA THR A 201 3.91 13.66 15.11
C THR A 201 2.40 13.43 15.02
N ILE A 202 1.90 13.27 13.80
CA ILE A 202 0.54 12.87 13.55
C ILE A 202 0.53 11.37 13.34
N LEU A 203 -0.39 10.65 14.00
CA LEU A 203 -0.57 9.21 13.80
C LEU A 203 -2.01 8.96 13.40
N GLN A 204 -2.24 8.65 12.13
CA GLN A 204 -3.54 8.24 11.63
C GLN A 204 -3.56 6.75 11.40
N ARG A 205 -4.58 6.06 11.94
CA ARG A 205 -4.87 4.67 11.63
C ARG A 205 -6.14 4.62 10.79
N THR A 206 -6.02 4.20 9.54
CA THR A 206 -7.19 4.04 8.67
C THR A 206 -7.54 2.58 8.51
N SER A 207 -8.46 2.09 9.35
CA SER A 207 -9.03 0.74 9.23
C SER A 207 -10.24 0.77 8.31
N TYR A 208 -10.14 0.12 7.15
CA TYR A 208 -11.29 -0.06 6.27
C TYR A 208 -11.86 -1.47 6.42
N ASN A 209 -13.10 -1.58 6.92
CA ASN A 209 -13.83 -2.84 6.95
C ASN A 209 -14.05 -3.32 5.51
N VAL A 210 -13.33 -4.36 5.10
CA VAL A 210 -13.54 -5.08 3.85
C VAL A 210 -14.58 -6.16 4.15
N PRO A 211 -15.74 -6.22 3.45
CA PRO A 211 -16.73 -7.25 3.75
C PRO A 211 -16.24 -8.62 3.29
N VAL A 212 -16.31 -9.57 4.23
CA VAL A 212 -16.35 -11.03 4.11
C VAL A 212 -15.01 -11.77 3.94
N SER A 213 -14.64 -12.48 5.01
CA SER A 213 -13.56 -13.49 5.19
C SER A 213 -12.11 -13.01 5.43
N TRP A 214 -11.85 -11.71 5.43
CA TRP A 214 -10.52 -11.16 5.73
C TRP A 214 -10.62 -10.21 6.94
N ASN A 215 -9.96 -10.58 8.05
CA ASN A 215 -9.92 -9.79 9.28
C ASN A 215 -9.21 -8.44 9.07
N ASP A 216 -9.89 -7.34 9.39
CA ASP A 216 -9.50 -6.16 10.17
C ASP A 216 -8.05 -5.63 10.21
N TYR A 217 -7.19 -5.68 9.19
CA TYR A 217 -5.85 -5.08 9.33
C TYR A 217 -5.33 -4.35 8.08
N LEU A 218 -6.06 -3.32 7.64
CA LEU A 218 -5.36 -2.16 7.07
C LEU A 218 -4.88 -1.29 8.24
N GLN A 219 -3.61 -1.39 8.59
CA GLN A 219 -2.94 -0.48 9.51
C GLN A 219 -2.08 0.49 8.70
N ILE A 220 -2.70 1.36 7.92
CA ILE A 220 -1.97 2.53 7.42
C ILE A 220 -1.72 3.38 8.65
N GLN A 221 -0.50 3.32 9.19
CA GLN A 221 -0.02 4.34 10.12
C GLN A 221 0.78 5.33 9.29
N ILE A 222 0.34 6.58 9.35
CA ILE A 222 1.11 7.69 8.80
C ILE A 222 1.99 8.19 9.92
N PHE A 223 3.30 8.05 9.77
CA PHE A 223 4.26 8.61 10.69
C PHE A 223 4.80 9.91 10.12
N PHE A 224 4.72 10.94 10.94
CA PHE A 224 5.34 12.21 10.66
C PHE A 224 6.48 12.38 11.67
N ASN A 225 7.71 12.42 11.15
CA ASN A 225 8.95 12.67 11.87
C ASN A 225 9.51 11.46 12.66
N PHE A 226 10.51 10.77 12.13
CA PHE A 226 11.39 9.86 12.90
C PHE A 226 12.82 10.43 13.11
N LEU A 227 13.09 11.65 12.64
CA LEU A 227 14.42 12.26 12.70
C LEU A 227 14.33 13.74 13.12
N ALA A 228 14.07 13.95 14.40
CA ALA A 228 14.50 15.15 15.12
C ALA A 228 15.27 14.72 16.37
#